data_AF-A0A836YIH7-F1
#
_entry.id   AF-A0A836YIH7-F1
#
_cell.length_a   1.000
_cell.length_b   1.000
_cell.length_c   1.000
_cell.angle_alpha   90.00
_cell.angle_beta   90.00
_cell.angle_gamma   90.00
#
_symmetry.space_group_name_H-M   'P 1'
#
loop_
_entity.id
_entity.type
_entity.pdbx_description
1 polymer ?
#
loop_
_entity_poly.entity_id
_entity_poly.type
_entity_poly.pdbx_seq_one_letter_code
_entity_poly.pdbx_strand_id
1 'polypeptide(L)'
;MFVVQVAADIFGNKLNFELSFPSRPSLQEIARASESAFSTEIGNTRPENVPPHTFHIAKIKVYDEDKSKWVDLLGEGQLVDYCQLYAFQPENPWHKETQKPIPPATKPPTVAASLSRSAATGNTTSPSRAVASTSNALAPYTGGRSEPTTSRRPYTVGASSTALVPRSNTEASPEEKLRVVFSEFDTKGARMIDVDDFKQGFRNMGLDFSSATVEDLFERADLNHDRRISYSEFERFARLYPIMTDCLYFRSKAFWEEDQMRKDIQAEVEAAQKSETMLDQAQRSLENAEADVADAQSAVKAADEDLRDRTDRMRDLARDMEEARKSKERIVREKKDREQDLGAIKEREKEARKELQDLARDSDKLDRRATALANDADAADDKVRQLLKALEDAKRAADRAHQAAEQAASEADQAKEREKDAALEADAIGRDIPKAEDAVRVADRNVAAADQALRELDSAGKDVGRQADEAASRRDASERAVAEARERVSQRAREVDAARSAVADKDRAIKQKEAELDEHRRQRELITQHERTLIEQELRLREQRDSLEQRETKLMSEASNYLGNMRINLATRSYSRDPSNF
;
A
#
# COMPACT_ATOMS: atom_id res chain seq x y z
N MET A 1 8.92 -41.18 20.31
CA MET A 1 8.73 -39.73 20.44
C MET A 1 7.41 -39.42 19.76
N PHE A 2 6.48 -38.83 20.50
CA PHE A 2 5.13 -38.48 20.05
C PHE A 2 5.01 -36.97 20.17
N VAL A 3 4.65 -36.29 19.10
CA VAL A 3 4.64 -34.83 19.00
C VAL A 3 3.21 -34.35 18.85
N VAL A 4 2.87 -33.26 19.54
CA VAL A 4 1.55 -32.61 19.46
C VAL A 4 1.75 -31.11 19.34
N GLN A 5 0.94 -30.47 18.49
CA GLN A 5 0.93 -29.02 18.34
C GLN A 5 -0.23 -28.45 19.15
N VAL A 6 0.01 -27.49 20.04
CA VAL A 6 -1.03 -26.91 20.90
C VAL A 6 -1.06 -25.40 20.72
N ALA A 7 -2.20 -24.88 20.29
CA ALA A 7 -2.43 -23.46 20.09
C ALA A 7 -3.33 -22.85 21.17
N ALA A 8 -3.08 -21.59 21.53
CA ALA A 8 -3.90 -20.80 22.44
C ALA A 8 -3.73 -19.29 22.17
N ASP A 9 -4.63 -18.47 22.69
CA ASP A 9 -4.56 -17.00 22.56
C ASP A 9 -4.05 -16.36 23.86
N ILE A 10 -2.91 -15.67 23.77
CA ILE A 10 -2.25 -14.98 24.89
C ILE A 10 -2.12 -13.48 24.55
N PHE A 11 -2.68 -12.58 25.36
CA PHE A 11 -2.66 -11.12 25.14
C PHE A 11 -3.03 -10.67 23.72
N GLY A 12 -4.03 -11.32 23.09
CA GLY A 12 -4.49 -11.00 21.73
C GLY A 12 -3.62 -11.57 20.60
N ASN A 13 -2.61 -12.38 20.93
CA ASN A 13 -1.75 -13.10 20.00
C ASN A 13 -2.06 -14.59 20.04
N LYS A 14 -2.24 -15.20 18.86
CA LYS A 14 -2.41 -16.64 18.74
C LYS A 14 -1.02 -17.29 18.68
N LEU A 15 -0.74 -18.19 19.61
CA LEU A 15 0.52 -18.91 19.72
C LEU A 15 0.30 -20.39 19.41
N ASN A 16 1.35 -21.07 18.96
CA ASN A 16 1.31 -22.50 18.67
C ASN A 16 2.63 -23.15 19.11
N PHE A 17 2.54 -24.12 20.02
CA PHE A 17 3.72 -24.79 20.58
C PHE A 17 3.79 -26.27 20.19
N GLU A 18 5.01 -26.72 19.87
CA GLU A 18 5.33 -28.12 19.60
C GLU A 18 5.76 -28.81 20.91
N LEU A 19 4.91 -29.69 21.43
CA LEU A 19 5.16 -30.46 22.64
C LEU A 19 5.58 -31.89 22.29
N SER A 20 6.71 -32.32 22.85
CA SER A 20 7.30 -33.63 22.58
C SER A 20 7.23 -34.55 23.79
N PHE A 21 6.71 -35.77 23.59
CA PHE A 21 6.54 -36.79 24.60
C PHE A 21 7.27 -38.09 24.23
N PRO A 22 7.71 -38.91 25.21
CA PRO A 22 8.38 -40.19 24.90
C PRO A 22 7.48 -41.17 24.13
N SER A 23 6.22 -41.27 24.54
CA SER A 23 5.13 -42.09 23.98
C SER A 23 3.85 -41.26 23.86
N ARG A 24 2.77 -41.83 23.31
CA ARG A 24 1.44 -41.18 23.27
C ARG A 24 1.08 -40.69 24.69
N PRO A 25 0.87 -39.38 24.89
CA PRO A 25 0.63 -38.82 26.21
C PRO A 25 -0.83 -39.02 26.63
N SER A 26 -1.05 -39.08 27.93
CA SER A 26 -2.38 -38.98 28.53
C SER A 26 -2.94 -37.56 28.42
N LEU A 27 -4.27 -37.42 28.54
CA LEU A 27 -4.92 -36.11 28.54
C LEU A 27 -4.39 -35.20 29.67
N GLN A 28 -4.06 -35.80 30.82
CA GLN A 28 -3.51 -35.07 31.96
C GLN A 28 -2.08 -34.57 31.69
N GLU A 29 -1.27 -35.35 30.98
CA GLU A 29 0.08 -34.94 30.59
C GLU A 29 0.05 -33.81 29.56
N ILE A 30 -0.84 -33.87 28.56
CA ILE A 30 -1.04 -32.79 27.60
C ILE A 30 -1.48 -31.51 28.31
N ALA A 31 -2.48 -31.61 29.19
CA ALA A 31 -2.98 -30.45 29.93
C ALA A 31 -1.86 -29.81 30.77
N ARG A 32 -1.14 -30.60 31.57
CA ARG A 32 -0.04 -30.11 32.41
C ARG A 32 1.10 -29.49 31.58
N ALA A 33 1.50 -30.12 30.49
CA ALA A 33 2.57 -29.62 29.62
C ALA A 33 2.16 -28.30 28.93
N SER A 34 0.93 -28.23 28.46
CA SER A 34 0.37 -27.03 27.81
C SER A 34 0.21 -25.88 28.80
N GLU A 35 -0.36 -26.13 29.99
CA GLU A 35 -0.48 -25.11 31.05
C GLU A 35 0.89 -24.59 31.49
N SER A 36 1.89 -25.45 31.62
CA SER A 36 3.27 -25.05 31.96
C SER A 36 3.89 -24.16 30.88
N ALA A 37 3.77 -24.56 29.60
CA ALA A 37 4.32 -23.81 28.48
C ALA A 37 3.68 -22.42 28.35
N PHE A 38 2.35 -22.34 28.37
CA PHE A 38 1.64 -21.07 28.27
C PHE A 38 1.76 -20.21 29.53
N SER A 39 1.85 -20.79 30.73
CA SER A 39 2.12 -20.01 31.96
C SER A 39 3.50 -19.36 31.92
N THR A 40 4.50 -20.07 31.38
CA THR A 40 5.85 -19.52 31.18
C THR A 40 5.81 -18.37 30.18
N GLU A 41 5.05 -18.53 29.09
CA GLU A 41 4.88 -17.49 28.08
C GLU A 41 4.13 -16.26 28.61
N ILE A 42 3.09 -16.45 29.42
CA ILE A 42 2.43 -15.34 30.14
C ILE A 42 3.46 -14.62 31.00
N GLY A 43 4.28 -15.34 31.77
CA GLY A 43 5.33 -14.75 32.59
C GLY A 43 6.32 -13.88 31.80
N ASN A 44 6.67 -14.31 30.59
CA ASN A 44 7.62 -13.62 29.71
C ASN A 44 7.03 -12.42 28.97
N THR A 45 5.75 -12.49 28.57
CA THR A 45 5.10 -11.50 27.69
C THR A 45 4.12 -10.58 28.43
N ARG A 46 3.97 -10.77 29.74
CA ARG A 46 3.05 -9.99 30.60
C ARG A 46 3.36 -8.49 30.55
N PRO A 47 2.39 -7.65 30.15
CA PRO A 47 2.48 -6.20 30.30
C PRO A 47 2.52 -5.76 31.78
N GLU A 48 3.20 -4.65 32.09
CA GLU A 48 3.37 -4.17 33.47
C GLU A 48 2.05 -3.86 34.20
N ASN A 49 0.98 -3.56 33.46
CA ASN A 49 -0.36 -3.26 33.97
C ASN A 49 -1.22 -4.51 34.26
N VAL A 50 -0.68 -5.73 34.11
CA VAL A 50 -1.42 -6.98 34.31
C VAL A 50 -0.85 -7.74 35.52
N PRO A 51 -1.68 -8.15 36.51
CA PRO A 51 -1.22 -8.98 37.63
C PRO A 51 -0.62 -10.32 37.17
N PRO A 52 0.37 -10.88 37.89
CA PRO A 52 0.93 -12.19 37.57
C PRO A 52 -0.16 -13.26 37.75
N HIS A 53 -0.34 -14.10 36.74
CA HIS A 53 -1.30 -15.21 36.75
C HIS A 53 -0.80 -16.34 35.84
N THR A 54 -1.42 -17.51 35.95
CA THR A 54 -1.06 -18.73 35.22
C THR A 54 -2.13 -19.11 34.20
N PHE A 55 -1.73 -19.92 33.23
CA PHE A 55 -2.62 -20.45 32.21
C PHE A 55 -3.39 -21.66 32.76
N HIS A 56 -4.72 -21.63 32.68
CA HIS A 56 -5.59 -22.74 33.06
C HIS A 56 -6.48 -23.18 31.90
N ILE A 57 -6.54 -24.49 31.64
CA ILE A 57 -7.32 -25.04 30.54
C ILE A 57 -8.75 -25.34 31.01
N ALA A 58 -9.74 -24.77 30.33
CA ALA A 58 -11.14 -25.14 30.46
C ALA A 58 -11.53 -26.29 29.52
N LYS A 59 -11.01 -26.26 28.28
CA LYS A 59 -11.39 -27.20 27.22
C LYS A 59 -10.27 -27.36 26.20
N ILE A 60 -10.12 -28.55 25.63
CA ILE A 60 -9.21 -28.81 24.50
C ILE A 60 -10.02 -29.35 23.34
N LYS A 61 -9.78 -28.82 22.14
CA LYS A 61 -10.28 -29.38 20.89
C LYS A 61 -9.12 -29.89 20.04
N VAL A 62 -9.36 -30.94 19.28
CA VAL A 62 -8.45 -31.49 18.27
C VAL A 62 -9.05 -31.27 16.88
N TYR A 63 -8.21 -30.94 15.91
CA TYR A 63 -8.63 -30.88 14.52
C TYR A 63 -8.63 -32.29 13.92
N ASP A 64 -9.81 -32.76 13.52
CA ASP A 64 -10.00 -34.05 12.86
C ASP A 64 -9.85 -33.84 11.34
N GLU A 65 -8.73 -34.28 10.77
CA GLU A 65 -8.41 -34.09 9.35
C GLU A 65 -9.39 -34.85 8.44
N ASP A 66 -9.78 -36.08 8.81
CA ASP A 66 -10.72 -36.91 8.06
C ASP A 66 -12.10 -36.27 7.96
N LYS A 67 -12.53 -35.58 9.03
CA LYS A 67 -13.81 -34.86 9.09
C LYS A 67 -13.69 -33.37 8.75
N SER A 68 -12.48 -32.86 8.52
CA SER A 68 -12.16 -31.45 8.30
C SER A 68 -12.87 -30.51 9.29
N LYS A 69 -12.88 -30.87 10.58
CA LYS A 69 -13.56 -30.09 11.63
C LYS A 69 -12.92 -30.22 13.00
N TRP A 70 -13.12 -29.20 13.83
CA TRP A 70 -12.73 -29.23 15.24
C TRP A 70 -13.69 -30.08 16.07
N VAL A 71 -13.15 -31.03 16.82
CA VAL A 71 -13.91 -31.90 17.74
C VAL A 71 -13.35 -31.80 19.16
N ASP A 72 -14.17 -32.08 20.15
CA ASP A 72 -13.73 -32.09 21.55
C ASP A 72 -12.77 -33.27 21.79
N LEU A 73 -11.68 -33.00 22.52
CA LEU A 73 -10.73 -34.04 22.92
C LEU A 73 -11.26 -34.76 24.17
N LEU A 74 -11.83 -35.95 23.97
CA LEU A 74 -12.51 -36.76 24.99
C LEU A 74 -11.66 -37.96 25.45
N GLY A 75 -10.69 -38.41 24.64
CA GLY A 75 -9.85 -39.57 24.98
C GLY A 75 -8.54 -39.63 24.21
N GLU A 76 -7.59 -40.42 24.73
CA GLU A 76 -6.24 -40.59 24.18
C GLU A 76 -6.24 -41.20 22.77
N GLY A 77 -7.29 -41.96 22.42
CA GLY A 77 -7.45 -42.57 21.10
C GLY A 77 -7.64 -41.56 19.96
N GLN A 78 -7.98 -40.31 20.27
CA GLN A 78 -8.11 -39.22 19.30
C GLN A 78 -6.75 -38.56 18.96
N LEU A 79 -5.69 -38.92 19.68
CA LEU A 79 -4.37 -38.32 19.49
C LEU A 79 -3.58 -39.07 18.41
N VAL A 80 -3.27 -38.34 17.35
CA VAL A 80 -2.37 -38.75 16.27
C VAL A 80 -1.07 -37.94 16.37
N ASP A 81 0.04 -38.54 15.97
CA ASP A 81 1.33 -37.83 15.93
C ASP A 81 1.21 -36.59 15.02
N TYR A 82 1.75 -35.46 15.47
CA TYR A 82 1.61 -34.13 14.86
C TYR A 82 0.20 -33.54 14.78
N CYS A 83 -0.80 -34.10 15.48
CA CYS A 83 -2.14 -33.50 15.49
C CYS A 83 -2.15 -32.08 16.07
N GLN A 84 -3.06 -31.25 15.54
CA GLN A 84 -3.26 -29.88 16.00
C GLN A 84 -4.35 -29.83 17.07
N LEU A 85 -3.98 -29.32 18.24
CA LEU A 85 -4.85 -29.03 19.36
C LEU A 85 -5.05 -27.52 19.52
N TYR A 86 -6.18 -27.16 20.11
CA TYR A 86 -6.46 -25.80 20.55
C TYR A 86 -6.98 -25.81 22.00
N ALA A 87 -6.28 -25.10 22.88
CA ALA A 87 -6.56 -25.03 24.30
C ALA A 87 -7.32 -23.74 24.65
N PHE A 88 -8.52 -23.90 25.18
CA PHE A 88 -9.38 -22.81 25.65
C PHE A 88 -9.15 -22.58 27.13
N GLN A 89 -9.20 -21.32 27.54
CA GLN A 89 -9.17 -20.92 28.95
C GLN A 89 -10.57 -20.56 29.44
N PRO A 90 -10.81 -20.55 30.77
CA PRO A 90 -11.96 -19.85 31.33
C PRO A 90 -11.93 -18.38 30.93
N GLU A 91 -13.13 -17.81 30.72
CA GLU A 91 -13.28 -16.40 30.35
C GLU A 91 -12.55 -15.51 31.36
N ASN A 92 -11.61 -14.70 30.87
CA ASN A 92 -10.82 -13.81 31.69
C ASN A 92 -10.57 -12.46 30.99
N PRO A 93 -10.25 -11.38 31.73
CA PRO A 93 -10.10 -10.05 31.15
C PRO A 93 -8.93 -9.88 30.17
N TRP A 94 -7.95 -10.79 30.15
CA TRP A 94 -6.65 -10.62 29.49
C TRP A 94 -6.45 -11.48 28.24
N HIS A 95 -7.15 -12.61 28.16
CA HIS A 95 -7.05 -13.59 27.10
C HIS A 95 -8.44 -13.78 26.48
N LYS A 96 -8.60 -13.33 25.23
CA LYS A 96 -9.82 -13.50 24.44
C LYS A 96 -9.48 -14.25 23.17
N GLU A 97 -10.34 -15.18 22.77
CA GLU A 97 -10.15 -15.95 21.56
C GLU A 97 -10.23 -15.05 20.32
N THR A 98 -9.25 -15.15 19.43
CA THR A 98 -9.25 -14.46 18.14
C THR A 98 -9.46 -15.45 16.99
N GLN A 99 -10.09 -15.00 15.90
CA GLN A 99 -10.25 -15.78 14.65
C GLN A 99 -9.02 -15.68 13.72
N LYS A 100 -7.85 -15.30 14.25
CA LYS A 100 -6.60 -15.25 13.48
C LYS A 100 -6.18 -16.66 13.01
N PRO A 101 -5.43 -16.83 11.92
CA PRO A 101 -4.87 -18.13 11.56
C PRO A 101 -3.87 -18.64 12.62
N ILE A 102 -3.79 -19.95 12.84
CA ILE A 102 -2.80 -20.57 13.73
C ILE A 102 -1.42 -20.47 13.07
N PRO A 103 -0.40 -19.87 13.72
CA PRO A 103 0.95 -19.79 13.17
C PRO A 103 1.67 -21.16 13.18
N PRO A 104 2.76 -21.34 12.44
CA PRO A 104 3.60 -22.54 12.52
C PRO A 104 4.05 -22.82 13.96
N ALA A 105 4.06 -24.10 14.37
CA ALA A 105 4.42 -24.48 15.73
C ALA A 105 5.89 -24.16 16.05
N THR A 106 6.12 -23.57 17.22
CA THR A 106 7.46 -23.26 17.75
C THR A 106 7.75 -24.05 19.01
N LYS A 107 9.02 -24.22 19.40
CA LYS A 107 9.35 -24.87 20.67
C LYS A 107 8.86 -24.01 21.86
N PRO A 108 8.38 -24.62 22.95
CA PRO A 108 7.93 -23.88 24.12
C PRO A 108 9.09 -23.12 24.79
N PRO A 109 8.82 -21.99 25.47
CA PRO A 109 9.84 -21.22 26.17
C PRO A 109 10.45 -22.02 27.32
N THR A 110 11.78 -22.02 27.44
CA THR A 110 12.50 -22.60 28.58
C THR A 110 12.64 -21.58 29.71
N VAL A 111 12.44 -22.01 30.95
CA VAL A 111 12.69 -21.19 32.15
C VAL A 111 14.14 -20.69 32.16
N ALA A 112 14.33 -19.38 32.09
CA ALA A 112 15.64 -18.76 32.26
C ALA A 112 16.09 -18.95 33.71
N ALA A 113 17.07 -19.84 33.93
CA ALA A 113 17.78 -19.90 35.19
C ALA A 113 18.45 -18.54 35.45
N SER A 114 18.07 -17.88 36.54
CA SER A 114 18.70 -16.66 37.02
C SER A 114 20.18 -16.90 37.29
N LEU A 115 21.05 -16.50 36.36
CA LEU A 115 22.48 -16.39 36.60
C LEU A 115 22.84 -14.92 36.77
N SER A 116 23.18 -14.62 38.02
CA SER A 116 23.89 -13.44 38.50
C SER A 116 24.88 -12.87 37.48
N ARG A 117 24.65 -11.62 37.09
CA ARG A 117 25.64 -10.73 36.49
C ARG A 117 26.81 -10.56 37.47
N SER A 118 27.96 -11.14 37.13
CA SER A 118 29.26 -10.70 37.63
C SER A 118 30.16 -10.42 36.44
N ALA A 119 30.62 -9.17 36.37
CA ALA A 119 31.53 -8.68 35.38
C ALA A 119 32.93 -9.29 35.56
N ALA A 120 33.56 -9.70 34.45
CA ALA A 120 35.00 -9.76 34.34
C ALA A 120 35.42 -9.57 32.87
N THR A 121 36.19 -8.51 32.67
CA THR A 121 37.03 -8.16 31.53
C THR A 121 37.97 -9.29 31.10
N GLY A 122 38.17 -9.47 29.80
CA GLY A 122 39.21 -10.36 29.27
C GLY A 122 39.30 -10.29 27.75
N ASN A 123 40.51 -10.05 27.25
CA ASN A 123 40.86 -9.57 25.92
C ASN A 123 41.00 -10.72 24.87
N THR A 124 41.10 -10.30 23.60
CA THR A 124 41.93 -10.88 22.51
C THR A 124 41.48 -12.08 21.64
N THR A 125 41.41 -11.76 20.33
CA THR A 125 41.99 -12.44 19.14
C THR A 125 41.42 -13.76 18.60
N SER A 126 41.01 -13.71 17.32
CA SER A 126 41.00 -14.82 16.35
C SER A 126 42.42 -15.37 16.11
N PRO A 127 42.61 -16.64 15.67
CA PRO A 127 42.47 -16.97 14.25
C PRO A 127 42.00 -18.42 13.88
N SER A 128 41.70 -18.53 12.58
CA SER A 128 41.44 -19.61 11.60
C SER A 128 41.93 -21.08 11.76
N ARG A 129 41.15 -21.98 11.12
CA ARG A 129 41.45 -23.30 10.45
C ARG A 129 41.89 -24.51 11.33
N ALA A 130 41.52 -25.78 11.11
CA ALA A 130 40.74 -26.50 10.08
C ALA A 130 40.47 -27.99 10.48
N VAL A 131 39.48 -28.62 9.81
CA VAL A 131 39.23 -30.06 9.42
C VAL A 131 39.17 -31.19 10.48
N ALA A 132 38.35 -32.25 10.38
CA ALA A 132 37.77 -33.03 9.25
C ALA A 132 36.41 -33.70 9.64
N SER A 133 35.37 -33.74 8.77
CA SER A 133 34.95 -34.80 7.78
C SER A 133 34.30 -36.04 8.44
N THR A 134 33.23 -36.71 7.98
CA THR A 134 32.48 -36.95 6.71
C THR A 134 30.99 -37.25 7.07
N SER A 135 29.94 -37.34 6.23
CA SER A 135 29.80 -37.74 4.82
C SER A 135 28.37 -37.48 4.27
N ASN A 136 28.27 -37.46 2.93
CA ASN A 136 27.10 -37.71 2.04
C ASN A 136 26.24 -36.54 1.47
N ALA A 137 26.73 -35.96 0.36
CA ALA A 137 26.21 -36.05 -1.04
C ALA A 137 24.79 -36.65 -1.28
N LEU A 138 23.97 -36.26 -2.27
CA LEU A 138 24.07 -35.40 -3.47
C LEU A 138 22.61 -35.14 -3.97
N ALA A 139 22.41 -34.04 -4.70
CA ALA A 139 21.15 -33.57 -5.32
C ALA A 139 21.10 -33.97 -6.85
N PRO A 140 20.40 -33.29 -7.80
CA PRO A 140 19.03 -32.72 -7.91
C PRO A 140 18.31 -32.95 -9.30
N TYR A 141 17.11 -32.34 -9.49
CA TYR A 141 16.40 -31.94 -10.76
C TYR A 141 15.85 -33.06 -11.69
N THR A 142 14.74 -33.01 -12.47
CA THR A 142 13.79 -32.06 -13.12
C THR A 142 12.45 -32.84 -13.33
N GLY A 143 11.22 -32.29 -13.40
CA GLY A 143 10.59 -31.59 -14.55
C GLY A 143 9.70 -32.50 -15.46
N GLY A 144 8.37 -32.29 -15.45
CA GLY A 144 7.52 -32.24 -16.66
C GLY A 144 6.84 -33.49 -17.28
N ARG A 145 5.50 -33.55 -17.11
CA ARG A 145 4.41 -33.82 -18.09
C ARG A 145 4.07 -35.26 -18.58
N SER A 146 2.74 -35.48 -18.69
CA SER A 146 1.93 -36.36 -19.58
C SER A 146 1.30 -37.66 -19.01
N GLU A 147 -0.04 -37.69 -19.05
CA GLU A 147 -0.95 -38.85 -19.14
C GLU A 147 -0.63 -39.74 -20.38
N PRO A 148 -1.11 -41.01 -20.54
CA PRO A 148 -2.44 -41.49 -20.16
C PRO A 148 -2.59 -42.95 -19.64
N THR A 149 -3.84 -43.23 -19.29
CA THR A 149 -4.48 -44.49 -18.87
C THR A 149 -4.19 -45.74 -19.73
N THR A 150 -4.15 -46.93 -19.11
CA THR A 150 -4.88 -48.13 -19.57
C THR A 150 -4.81 -49.31 -18.58
N SER A 151 -5.97 -49.98 -18.41
CA SER A 151 -6.16 -51.42 -18.14
C SER A 151 -5.80 -51.94 -16.73
N ARG A 152 -6.66 -52.66 -15.98
CA ARG A 152 -7.66 -53.67 -16.36
C ARG A 152 -8.61 -53.98 -15.18
N ARG A 153 -9.86 -54.30 -15.53
CA ARG A 153 -10.91 -54.89 -14.69
C ARG A 153 -10.53 -56.29 -14.17
N PRO A 154 -11.30 -56.84 -13.21
CA PRO A 154 -12.18 -57.94 -13.63
C PRO A 154 -13.65 -57.74 -13.24
N TYR A 155 -14.49 -58.48 -13.98
CA TYR A 155 -15.94 -58.53 -13.92
C TYR A 155 -16.41 -59.60 -12.93
N THR A 156 -17.48 -59.34 -12.19
CA THR A 156 -18.46 -60.37 -11.80
C THR A 156 -19.86 -59.83 -12.13
N VAL A 157 -20.65 -60.69 -12.78
CA VAL A 157 -22.03 -60.42 -13.20
C VAL A 157 -22.93 -61.37 -12.39
N GLY A 158 -24.01 -60.83 -11.84
CA GLY A 158 -25.08 -61.57 -11.18
C GLY A 158 -26.19 -60.62 -10.77
N ALA A 159 -27.19 -60.47 -11.64
CA ALA A 159 -28.25 -59.48 -11.58
C ALA A 159 -29.29 -59.71 -10.48
N SER A 160 -29.80 -58.63 -9.90
CA SER A 160 -31.25 -58.43 -9.72
C SER A 160 -31.57 -56.94 -9.58
N SER A 161 -32.59 -56.50 -10.32
CA SER A 161 -33.13 -55.14 -10.36
C SER A 161 -33.58 -54.64 -8.99
N THR A 162 -33.35 -53.35 -8.69
CA THR A 162 -34.35 -52.29 -8.40
C THR A 162 -33.74 -51.16 -7.55
N ALA A 163 -34.21 -49.93 -7.81
CA ALA A 163 -34.12 -48.72 -6.99
C ALA A 163 -32.76 -47.98 -6.88
N LEU A 164 -32.67 -46.94 -7.71
CA LEU A 164 -32.03 -45.66 -7.38
C LEU A 164 -32.62 -45.08 -6.09
N VAL A 165 -31.84 -44.96 -5.01
CA VAL A 165 -31.82 -43.77 -4.11
C VAL A 165 -30.50 -43.77 -3.33
N PRO A 166 -29.60 -42.78 -3.48
CA PRO A 166 -28.53 -42.55 -2.53
C PRO A 166 -28.93 -41.42 -1.57
N ARG A 167 -29.30 -41.68 -0.29
CA ARG A 167 -29.39 -40.61 0.73
C ARG A 167 -28.99 -41.04 2.15
N SER A 168 -27.94 -40.36 2.62
CA SER A 168 -27.66 -39.82 3.95
C SER A 168 -28.53 -40.24 5.15
N ASN A 169 -27.85 -40.72 6.17
CA ASN A 169 -28.32 -40.97 7.52
C ASN A 169 -28.67 -39.65 8.26
N THR A 170 -29.97 -39.39 8.47
CA THR A 170 -30.60 -38.66 9.62
C THR A 170 -32.12 -38.66 9.38
N GLU A 171 -32.76 -39.81 9.57
CA GLU A 171 -34.23 -39.85 9.62
C GLU A 171 -34.68 -39.25 10.95
N ALA A 172 -35.49 -38.19 10.88
CA ALA A 172 -36.17 -37.66 12.06
C ALA A 172 -37.01 -38.76 12.71
N SER A 173 -36.97 -38.82 14.04
CA SER A 173 -37.79 -39.75 14.81
C SER A 173 -39.26 -39.58 14.44
N PRO A 174 -40.07 -40.65 14.43
CA PRO A 174 -41.52 -40.52 14.26
C PRO A 174 -42.13 -39.45 15.16
N GLU A 175 -41.65 -39.32 16.41
CA GLU A 175 -42.11 -38.30 17.34
C GLU A 175 -41.75 -36.86 16.90
N GLU A 176 -40.57 -36.68 16.29
CA GLU A 176 -40.16 -35.37 15.77
C GLU A 176 -40.99 -34.97 14.56
N LYS A 177 -41.27 -35.91 13.65
CA LYS A 177 -42.15 -35.69 12.50
C LYS A 177 -43.54 -35.27 12.95
N LEU A 178 -44.09 -35.94 13.95
CA LEU A 178 -45.39 -35.61 14.55
C LEU A 178 -45.44 -34.19 15.09
N ARG A 179 -44.44 -33.81 15.91
CA ARG A 179 -44.38 -32.47 16.51
C ARG A 179 -44.32 -31.38 15.45
N VAL A 180 -43.49 -31.57 14.42
CA VAL A 180 -43.35 -30.62 13.33
C VAL A 180 -44.67 -30.48 12.58
N VAL A 181 -45.27 -31.59 12.11
CA VAL A 181 -46.53 -31.53 11.36
C VAL A 181 -47.66 -30.96 12.20
N PHE A 182 -47.78 -31.34 13.48
CA PHE A 182 -48.79 -30.76 14.38
C PHE A 182 -48.63 -29.25 14.52
N SER A 183 -47.40 -28.76 14.69
CA SER A 183 -47.12 -27.32 14.81
C SER A 183 -47.43 -26.53 13.55
N GLU A 184 -47.26 -27.13 12.37
CA GLU A 184 -47.60 -26.50 11.09
C GLU A 184 -49.13 -26.41 10.87
N PHE A 185 -49.88 -27.34 11.44
CA PHE A 185 -51.34 -27.34 11.40
C PHE A 185 -51.95 -26.39 12.46
N ASP A 186 -51.35 -26.28 13.65
CA ASP A 186 -51.76 -25.34 14.70
C ASP A 186 -51.34 -23.89 14.39
N THR A 187 -51.87 -23.34 13.30
CA THR A 187 -51.53 -21.98 12.83
C THR A 187 -51.87 -20.88 13.85
N LYS A 188 -52.84 -21.15 14.73
CA LYS A 188 -53.29 -20.23 15.78
C LYS A 188 -52.50 -20.37 17.09
N GLY A 189 -51.62 -21.38 17.22
CA GLY A 189 -50.85 -21.65 18.44
C GLY A 189 -51.71 -22.00 19.65
N ALA A 190 -52.92 -22.55 19.40
CA ALA A 190 -53.91 -22.89 20.42
C ALA A 190 -53.60 -24.23 21.12
N ARG A 191 -52.56 -24.94 20.68
CA ARG A 191 -52.17 -26.31 21.07
C ARG A 191 -53.24 -27.36 20.76
N MET A 192 -54.21 -27.01 19.92
CA MET A 192 -55.33 -27.83 19.48
C MET A 192 -55.61 -27.44 18.04
N ILE A 193 -55.87 -28.41 17.16
CA ILE A 193 -56.16 -28.15 15.74
C ILE A 193 -57.68 -28.13 15.55
N ASP A 194 -58.25 -27.00 15.13
CA ASP A 194 -59.67 -26.93 14.73
C ASP A 194 -59.88 -27.34 13.26
N VAL A 195 -61.13 -27.44 12.81
CA VAL A 195 -61.46 -27.87 11.43
C VAL A 195 -60.88 -26.92 10.38
N ASP A 196 -60.84 -25.62 10.66
CA ASP A 196 -60.32 -24.63 9.74
C ASP A 196 -58.79 -24.72 9.66
N ASP A 197 -58.12 -24.91 10.79
CA ASP A 197 -56.68 -25.16 10.91
C ASP A 197 -56.29 -26.46 10.20
N PHE A 198 -57.11 -27.52 10.32
CA PHE A 198 -56.88 -28.80 9.64
C PHE A 198 -56.99 -28.66 8.12
N LYS A 199 -58.03 -27.97 7.65
CA LYS A 199 -58.23 -27.67 6.22
C LYS A 199 -57.14 -26.78 5.66
N GLN A 200 -56.76 -25.74 6.39
CA GLN A 200 -55.73 -24.81 5.98
C GLN A 200 -54.34 -25.46 6.01
N GLY A 201 -54.06 -26.34 6.98
CA GLY A 201 -52.82 -27.10 7.09
C GLY A 201 -52.53 -27.94 5.85
N PHE A 202 -53.52 -28.72 5.38
CA PHE A 202 -53.37 -29.47 4.13
C PHE A 202 -53.12 -28.57 2.91
N ARG A 203 -53.87 -27.47 2.78
CA ARG A 203 -53.68 -26.51 1.69
C ARG A 203 -52.32 -25.81 1.73
N ASN A 204 -51.87 -25.38 2.90
CA ASN A 204 -50.55 -24.76 3.10
C ASN A 204 -49.42 -25.71 2.72
N MET A 205 -49.60 -27.00 3.00
CA MET A 205 -48.64 -28.01 2.56
C MET A 205 -48.79 -28.35 1.08
N GLY A 206 -49.79 -27.85 0.36
CA GLY A 206 -50.01 -28.06 -1.08
C GLY A 206 -50.76 -29.37 -1.40
N LEU A 207 -51.61 -29.82 -0.49
CA LEU A 207 -52.56 -30.91 -0.68
C LEU A 207 -53.98 -30.33 -0.78
N ASP A 208 -54.51 -30.30 -2.00
CA ASP A 208 -55.85 -29.77 -2.29
C ASP A 208 -56.92 -30.86 -2.19
N PHE A 209 -57.15 -31.34 -0.97
CA PHE A 209 -58.27 -32.24 -0.72
C PHE A 209 -59.63 -31.54 -0.88
N SER A 210 -60.63 -32.31 -1.31
CA SER A 210 -62.01 -31.83 -1.33
C SER A 210 -62.48 -31.54 0.10
N SER A 211 -63.40 -30.59 0.28
CA SER A 211 -63.88 -30.24 1.64
C SER A 211 -64.49 -31.46 2.34
N ALA A 212 -65.19 -32.33 1.61
CA ALA A 212 -65.75 -33.57 2.12
C ALA A 212 -64.66 -34.56 2.59
N THR A 213 -63.54 -34.65 1.87
CA THR A 213 -62.40 -35.52 2.26
C THR A 213 -61.72 -35.00 3.53
N VAL A 214 -61.56 -33.68 3.66
CA VAL A 214 -60.98 -33.08 4.87
C VAL A 214 -61.91 -33.28 6.07
N GLU A 215 -63.21 -33.11 5.90
CA GLU A 215 -64.21 -33.35 6.95
C GLU A 215 -64.23 -34.82 7.40
N ASP A 216 -64.19 -35.77 6.47
CA ASP A 216 -64.08 -37.21 6.79
C ASP A 216 -62.78 -37.54 7.55
N LEU A 217 -61.64 -37.00 7.11
CA LEU A 217 -60.37 -37.19 7.83
C LEU A 217 -60.39 -36.54 9.22
N PHE A 218 -61.05 -35.40 9.36
CA PHE A 218 -61.20 -34.71 10.65
C PHE A 218 -62.06 -35.52 11.61
N GLU A 219 -63.22 -36.01 11.18
CA GLU A 219 -64.11 -36.86 11.99
C GLU A 219 -63.42 -38.15 12.44
N ARG A 220 -62.50 -38.70 11.61
CA ARG A 220 -61.69 -39.87 11.96
C ARG A 220 -60.59 -39.57 12.98
N ALA A 221 -60.11 -38.33 13.01
CA ALA A 221 -59.08 -37.89 13.95
C ALA A 221 -59.67 -37.47 15.31
N ASP A 222 -60.82 -36.80 15.30
CA ASP A 222 -61.56 -36.31 16.48
C ASP A 222 -62.37 -37.44 17.16
N LEU A 223 -61.77 -38.08 18.16
CA LEU A 223 -62.36 -39.26 18.83
C LEU A 223 -63.37 -38.90 19.90
N ASN A 224 -63.15 -37.79 20.59
CA ASN A 224 -64.02 -37.32 21.64
C ASN A 224 -65.19 -36.45 21.11
N HIS A 225 -65.16 -36.13 19.81
CA HIS A 225 -66.14 -35.33 19.08
C HIS A 225 -66.30 -33.91 19.66
N ASP A 226 -65.21 -33.34 20.18
CA ASP A 226 -65.18 -31.97 20.72
C ASP A 226 -64.94 -30.90 19.63
N ARG A 227 -64.85 -31.33 18.36
CA ARG A 227 -64.55 -30.54 17.17
C ARG A 227 -63.16 -29.90 17.19
N ARG A 228 -62.23 -30.48 17.94
CA ARG A 228 -60.82 -30.12 18.00
C ARG A 228 -59.99 -31.40 18.03
N ILE A 229 -58.77 -31.34 17.50
CA ILE A 229 -57.83 -32.46 17.55
C ILE A 229 -56.75 -32.11 18.56
N SER A 230 -56.73 -32.84 19.67
CA SER A 230 -55.64 -32.80 20.64
C SER A 230 -54.36 -33.44 20.09
N TYR A 231 -53.21 -33.13 20.68
CA TYR A 231 -51.94 -33.76 20.27
C TYR A 231 -51.99 -35.30 20.33
N SER A 232 -52.66 -35.87 21.34
CA SER A 232 -52.84 -37.33 21.46
C SER A 232 -53.72 -37.93 20.37
N GLU A 233 -54.76 -37.21 19.95
CA GLU A 233 -55.62 -37.62 18.83
C GLU A 233 -54.87 -37.52 17.51
N PHE A 234 -54.09 -36.45 17.33
CA PHE A 234 -53.22 -36.28 16.17
C PHE A 234 -52.14 -37.35 16.09
N GLU A 235 -51.51 -37.70 17.21
CA GLU A 235 -50.53 -38.81 17.27
C GLU A 235 -51.17 -40.13 16.83
N ARG A 236 -52.41 -40.42 17.28
CA ARG A 236 -53.13 -41.61 16.84
C ARG A 236 -53.44 -41.54 15.34
N PHE A 237 -53.96 -40.41 14.87
CA PHE A 237 -54.25 -40.18 13.45
C PHE A 237 -53.01 -40.44 12.59
N ALA A 238 -51.88 -39.87 12.96
CA ALA A 238 -50.65 -40.03 12.21
C ALA A 238 -50.07 -41.45 12.24
N ARG A 239 -50.35 -42.25 13.29
CA ARG A 239 -50.06 -43.69 13.29
C ARG A 239 -50.97 -44.49 12.34
N LEU A 240 -52.19 -44.01 12.08
CA LEU A 240 -53.12 -44.62 11.11
C LEU A 240 -52.81 -44.22 9.67
N TYR A 241 -52.20 -43.05 9.47
CA TYR A 241 -51.79 -42.49 8.19
C TYR A 241 -50.28 -42.15 8.15
N PRO A 242 -49.39 -43.15 8.31
CA PRO A 242 -47.95 -42.92 8.36
C PRO A 242 -47.37 -42.33 7.07
N ILE A 243 -47.85 -42.73 5.89
CA ILE A 243 -47.34 -42.22 4.61
C ILE A 243 -47.70 -40.75 4.44
N MET A 244 -48.95 -40.38 4.71
CA MET A 244 -49.40 -38.99 4.69
C MET A 244 -48.63 -38.15 5.69
N THR A 245 -48.44 -38.62 6.92
CA THR A 245 -47.66 -37.89 7.94
C THR A 245 -46.22 -37.66 7.50
N ASP A 246 -45.57 -38.66 6.92
CA ASP A 246 -44.22 -38.53 6.38
C ASP A 246 -44.15 -37.52 5.22
N CYS A 247 -45.11 -37.56 4.30
CA CYS A 247 -45.20 -36.61 3.20
C CYS A 247 -45.39 -35.18 3.72
N LEU A 248 -46.30 -34.96 4.67
CA LEU A 248 -46.53 -33.66 5.30
C LEU A 248 -45.24 -33.12 5.95
N TYR A 249 -44.51 -33.99 6.68
CA TYR A 249 -43.24 -33.64 7.30
C TYR A 249 -42.18 -33.22 6.27
N PHE A 250 -41.96 -34.03 5.22
CA PHE A 250 -40.94 -33.72 4.22
C PHE A 250 -41.31 -32.49 3.38
N ARG A 251 -42.60 -32.19 3.21
CA ARG A 251 -43.07 -30.96 2.56
C ARG A 251 -42.81 -29.72 3.41
N SER A 252 -43.13 -29.75 4.70
CA SER A 252 -42.76 -28.68 5.63
C SER A 252 -41.24 -28.50 5.67
N LYS A 253 -40.47 -29.58 5.82
CA LYS A 253 -38.99 -29.52 5.81
C LYS A 253 -38.45 -28.88 4.53
N ALA A 254 -38.96 -29.28 3.37
CA ALA A 254 -38.52 -28.73 2.09
C ALA A 254 -38.84 -27.24 1.92
N PHE A 255 -39.98 -26.79 2.46
CA PHE A 255 -40.32 -25.37 2.50
C PHE A 255 -39.31 -24.56 3.33
N TRP A 256 -38.94 -25.06 4.51
CA TRP A 256 -37.92 -24.44 5.36
C TRP A 256 -36.53 -24.44 4.72
N GLU A 257 -36.14 -25.53 4.05
CA GLU A 257 -34.89 -25.60 3.28
C GLU A 257 -34.90 -24.57 2.13
N GLU A 258 -36.01 -24.44 1.40
CA GLU A 258 -36.15 -23.45 0.33
C GLU A 258 -36.05 -22.01 0.86
N ASP A 259 -36.74 -21.69 1.95
CA ASP A 259 -36.68 -20.37 2.60
C ASP A 259 -35.25 -20.06 3.08
N GLN A 260 -34.54 -21.04 3.63
CA GLN A 260 -33.15 -20.88 4.03
C GLN A 260 -32.24 -20.61 2.81
N MET A 261 -32.40 -21.36 1.71
CA MET A 261 -31.66 -21.11 0.47
C MET A 261 -31.94 -19.72 -0.10
N ARG A 262 -33.20 -19.27 -0.07
CA ARG A 262 -33.57 -17.90 -0.50
C ARG A 262 -32.90 -16.84 0.36
N LYS A 263 -32.87 -17.02 1.68
CA LYS A 263 -32.15 -16.12 2.62
C LYS A 263 -30.65 -16.11 2.33
N ASP A 264 -30.06 -17.26 2.04
CA ASP A 264 -28.63 -17.37 1.72
C ASP A 264 -28.29 -16.70 0.37
N ILE A 265 -29.19 -16.75 -0.62
CA ILE A 265 -29.07 -15.99 -1.87
C ILE A 265 -29.18 -14.49 -1.58
N GLN A 266 -30.19 -14.07 -0.81
CA GLN A 266 -30.39 -12.66 -0.45
C GLN A 266 -29.17 -12.09 0.29
N ALA A 267 -28.57 -12.85 1.20
CA ALA A 267 -27.35 -12.47 1.89
C ALA A 267 -26.15 -12.30 0.94
N GLU A 268 -26.02 -13.14 -0.10
CA GLU A 268 -24.98 -12.95 -1.14
C GLU A 268 -25.28 -11.75 -2.04
N VAL A 269 -26.55 -11.49 -2.38
CA VAL A 269 -26.94 -10.30 -3.14
C VAL A 269 -26.57 -9.03 -2.38
N GLU A 270 -26.85 -8.97 -1.08
CA GLU A 270 -26.43 -7.84 -0.23
C GLU A 270 -24.91 -7.74 -0.11
N ALA A 271 -24.20 -8.88 -0.11
CA ALA A 271 -22.74 -8.88 -0.14
C ALA A 271 -22.18 -8.39 -1.49
N ALA A 272 -22.81 -8.75 -2.60
CA ALA A 272 -22.45 -8.28 -3.95
C ALA A 272 -22.65 -6.77 -4.08
N GLN A 273 -23.78 -6.24 -3.59
CA GLN A 273 -24.04 -4.80 -3.54
C GLN A 273 -22.97 -4.05 -2.73
N LYS A 274 -22.55 -4.60 -1.58
CA LYS A 274 -21.44 -4.02 -0.80
C LYS A 274 -20.14 -4.02 -1.61
N SER A 275 -19.80 -5.12 -2.27
CA SER A 275 -18.62 -5.20 -3.15
C SER A 275 -18.69 -4.21 -4.32
N GLU A 276 -19.88 -3.99 -4.90
CA GLU A 276 -20.10 -3.02 -5.96
C GLU A 276 -19.88 -1.58 -5.46
N THR A 277 -20.39 -1.22 -4.28
CA THR A 277 -20.09 0.09 -3.68
C THR A 277 -18.60 0.29 -3.39
N MET A 278 -17.88 -0.76 -2.99
CA MET A 278 -16.43 -0.71 -2.82
C MET A 278 -15.71 -0.52 -4.16
N LEU A 279 -16.19 -1.15 -5.23
CA LEU A 279 -15.67 -0.95 -6.58
C LEU A 279 -15.87 0.50 -7.03
N ASP A 280 -17.05 1.08 -6.83
CA ASP A 280 -17.31 2.48 -7.17
C ASP A 280 -16.39 3.44 -6.40
N GLN A 281 -16.17 3.18 -5.10
CA GLN A 281 -15.24 3.95 -4.29
C GLN A 281 -13.80 3.81 -4.80
N ALA A 282 -13.37 2.59 -5.16
CA ALA A 282 -12.05 2.36 -5.72
C ALA A 282 -11.87 3.09 -7.06
N GLN A 283 -12.89 3.08 -7.93
CA GLN A 283 -12.86 3.79 -9.21
C GLN A 283 -12.74 5.31 -9.03
N ARG A 284 -13.53 5.90 -8.13
CA ARG A 284 -13.40 7.34 -7.79
C ARG A 284 -12.03 7.67 -7.22
N SER A 285 -11.46 6.76 -6.42
CA SER A 285 -10.12 6.95 -5.86
C SER A 285 -9.03 6.91 -6.93
N LEU A 286 -9.20 6.10 -7.97
CA LEU A 286 -8.33 6.05 -9.14
C LEU A 286 -8.44 7.34 -9.97
N GLU A 287 -9.66 7.81 -10.24
CA GLU A 287 -9.90 9.07 -10.96
C GLU A 287 -9.24 10.25 -10.26
N ASN A 288 -9.38 10.34 -8.93
CA ASN A 288 -8.70 11.37 -8.14
C ASN A 288 -7.16 11.27 -8.23
N ALA A 289 -6.62 10.05 -8.20
CA ALA A 289 -5.16 9.85 -8.35
C ALA A 289 -4.67 10.21 -9.76
N GLU A 290 -5.47 9.97 -10.80
CA GLU A 290 -5.16 10.39 -12.17
C GLU A 290 -5.20 11.91 -12.32
N ALA A 291 -6.13 12.59 -11.64
CA ALA A 291 -6.16 14.05 -11.55
C ALA A 291 -4.91 14.62 -10.87
N ASP A 292 -4.46 14.02 -9.75
CA ASP A 292 -3.20 14.40 -9.09
C ASP A 292 -1.99 14.29 -10.04
N VAL A 293 -1.96 13.26 -10.91
CA VAL A 293 -0.90 13.12 -11.92
C VAL A 293 -0.95 14.27 -12.94
N ALA A 294 -2.15 14.69 -13.35
CA ALA A 294 -2.31 15.81 -14.27
C ALA A 294 -1.82 17.13 -13.65
N ASP A 295 -2.18 17.38 -12.38
CA ASP A 295 -1.74 18.56 -11.63
C ASP A 295 -0.22 18.57 -11.45
N ALA A 296 0.37 17.43 -11.07
CA ALA A 296 1.82 17.29 -10.94
C ALA A 296 2.54 17.50 -12.28
N GLN A 297 1.98 17.01 -13.40
CA GLN A 297 2.53 17.26 -14.73
C GLN A 297 2.45 18.75 -15.13
N SER A 298 1.38 19.44 -14.75
CA SER A 298 1.27 20.88 -14.94
C SER A 298 2.34 21.63 -14.13
N ALA A 299 2.64 21.19 -12.91
CA ALA A 299 3.70 21.75 -12.09
C ALA A 299 5.10 21.55 -12.70
N VAL A 300 5.37 20.37 -13.29
CA VAL A 300 6.62 20.12 -14.04
C VAL A 300 6.77 21.10 -15.20
N LYS A 301 5.71 21.28 -16.01
CA LYS A 301 5.74 22.25 -17.14
C LYS A 301 6.06 23.66 -16.67
N ALA A 302 5.41 24.11 -15.58
CA ALA A 302 5.68 25.43 -15.01
C ALA A 302 7.14 25.54 -14.50
N ALA A 303 7.67 24.49 -13.88
CA ALA A 303 9.06 24.47 -13.40
C ALA A 303 10.07 24.45 -14.55
N ASP A 304 9.78 23.75 -15.65
CA ASP A 304 10.58 23.73 -16.87
C ASP A 304 10.65 25.10 -17.54
N GLU A 305 9.51 25.78 -17.66
CA GLU A 305 9.43 27.15 -18.19
C GLU A 305 10.26 28.13 -17.32
N ASP A 306 10.10 28.04 -16.00
CA ASP A 306 10.81 28.87 -15.02
C ASP A 306 12.34 28.60 -15.03
N LEU A 307 12.77 27.35 -15.24
CA LEU A 307 14.19 27.01 -15.43
C LEU A 307 14.73 27.54 -16.76
N ARG A 308 13.94 27.41 -17.84
CA ARG A 308 14.32 27.88 -19.17
C ARG A 308 14.53 29.39 -19.19
N ASP A 309 13.60 30.15 -18.62
CA ASP A 309 13.69 31.60 -18.50
C ASP A 309 14.96 32.05 -17.77
N ARG A 310 15.33 31.38 -16.68
CA ARG A 310 16.56 31.69 -15.93
C ARG A 310 17.82 31.29 -16.68
N THR A 311 17.79 30.16 -17.38
CA THR A 311 18.90 29.71 -18.22
C THR A 311 19.15 30.67 -19.37
N ASP A 312 18.08 31.18 -20.00
CA ASP A 312 18.17 32.18 -21.06
C ASP A 312 18.72 33.52 -20.51
N ARG A 313 18.25 33.99 -19.36
CA ARG A 313 18.85 35.17 -18.67
C ARG A 313 20.33 34.99 -18.36
N MET A 314 20.74 33.79 -17.93
CA MET A 314 22.14 33.48 -17.68
C MET A 314 22.97 33.55 -18.96
N ARG A 315 22.43 33.05 -20.08
CA ARG A 315 23.09 33.13 -21.38
C ARG A 315 23.22 34.58 -21.87
N ASP A 316 22.22 35.41 -21.63
CA ASP A 316 22.28 36.84 -21.99
C ASP A 316 23.28 37.59 -21.11
N LEU A 317 23.29 37.37 -19.78
CA LEU A 317 24.33 37.92 -18.89
C LEU A 317 25.74 37.46 -19.27
N ALA A 318 25.90 36.22 -19.75
CA ALA A 318 27.19 35.74 -20.23
C ALA A 318 27.66 36.50 -21.49
N ARG A 319 26.73 36.84 -22.38
CA ARG A 319 27.01 37.70 -23.55
C ARG A 319 27.38 39.11 -23.11
N ASP A 320 26.61 39.70 -22.20
CA ASP A 320 26.89 41.05 -21.66
C ASP A 320 28.26 41.11 -20.96
N MET A 321 28.62 40.06 -20.21
CA MET A 321 29.93 39.92 -19.60
C MET A 321 31.05 39.84 -20.63
N GLU A 322 30.85 39.11 -21.73
CA GLU A 322 31.83 39.03 -22.81
C GLU A 322 31.99 40.38 -23.53
N GLU A 323 30.89 41.10 -23.77
CA GLU A 323 30.90 42.44 -24.35
C GLU A 323 31.57 43.46 -23.43
N ALA A 324 31.27 43.43 -22.13
CA ALA A 324 31.90 44.27 -21.12
C ALA A 324 33.41 43.99 -21.01
N ARG A 325 33.84 42.72 -21.11
CA ARG A 325 35.28 42.37 -21.16
C ARG A 325 35.96 42.95 -22.40
N LYS A 326 35.34 42.83 -23.58
CA LYS A 326 35.84 43.42 -24.83
C LYS A 326 35.91 44.96 -24.73
N SER A 327 34.91 45.59 -24.14
CA SER A 327 34.87 47.04 -23.91
C SER A 327 35.99 47.49 -22.96
N LYS A 328 36.15 46.82 -21.81
CA LYS A 328 37.27 47.06 -20.89
C LYS A 328 38.62 46.95 -21.59
N GLU A 329 38.80 45.91 -22.41
CA GLU A 329 40.06 45.73 -23.14
C GLU A 329 40.36 46.91 -24.08
N ARG A 330 39.33 47.48 -24.74
CA ARG A 330 39.47 48.72 -25.52
C ARG A 330 39.86 49.91 -24.66
N ILE A 331 39.20 50.12 -23.52
CA ILE A 331 39.48 51.24 -22.60
C ILE A 331 40.91 51.11 -22.03
N VAL A 332 41.36 49.91 -21.70
CA VAL A 332 42.73 49.66 -21.21
C VAL A 332 43.77 49.96 -22.29
N ARG A 333 43.49 49.61 -23.56
CA ARG A 333 44.36 50.00 -24.69
C ARG A 333 44.43 51.52 -24.84
N GLU A 334 43.29 52.19 -24.80
CA GLU A 334 43.21 53.66 -24.88
C GLU A 334 43.95 54.35 -23.71
N LYS A 335 43.86 53.79 -22.50
CA LYS A 335 44.66 54.23 -21.35
C LYS A 335 46.16 54.09 -21.64
N LYS A 336 46.59 52.92 -22.13
CA LYS A 336 47.99 52.65 -22.45
C LYS A 336 48.52 53.63 -23.50
N ASP A 337 47.72 53.93 -24.53
CA ASP A 337 48.07 54.92 -25.55
C ASP A 337 48.24 56.31 -24.92
N ARG A 338 47.32 56.74 -24.04
CA ARG A 338 47.45 58.02 -23.31
C ARG A 338 48.64 58.08 -22.35
N GLU A 339 49.00 56.96 -21.72
CA GLU A 339 50.21 56.86 -20.88
C GLU A 339 51.48 56.98 -21.73
N GLN A 340 51.48 56.38 -22.92
CA GLN A 340 52.58 56.53 -23.89
C GLN A 340 52.71 57.98 -24.38
N ASP A 341 51.60 58.63 -24.72
CA ASP A 341 51.58 60.04 -25.11
C ASP A 341 52.10 60.95 -23.99
N LEU A 342 51.68 60.72 -22.74
CA LEU A 342 52.20 61.45 -21.58
C LEU A 342 53.70 61.24 -21.40
N GLY A 343 54.18 60.01 -21.57
CA GLY A 343 55.61 59.68 -21.54
C GLY A 343 56.40 60.40 -22.63
N ALA A 344 55.87 60.44 -23.86
CA ALA A 344 56.47 61.16 -24.97
C ALA A 344 56.52 62.68 -24.73
N ILE A 345 55.46 63.28 -24.17
CA ILE A 345 55.43 64.71 -23.82
C ILE A 345 56.44 65.01 -22.70
N LYS A 346 56.57 64.14 -21.68
CA LYS A 346 57.54 64.30 -20.60
C LYS A 346 58.99 64.19 -21.07
N GLU A 347 59.31 63.24 -21.95
CA GLU A 347 60.65 63.17 -22.53
C GLU A 347 60.93 64.36 -23.45
N ARG A 348 59.94 64.81 -24.25
CA ARG A 348 60.07 66.03 -25.06
C ARG A 348 60.31 67.28 -24.22
N GLU A 349 59.63 67.41 -23.07
CA GLU A 349 59.87 68.51 -22.12
C GLU A 349 61.28 68.44 -21.53
N LYS A 350 61.73 67.24 -21.14
CA LYS A 350 63.07 67.00 -20.59
C LYS A 350 64.17 67.30 -21.60
N GLU A 351 63.98 66.92 -22.86
CA GLU A 351 64.87 67.28 -23.98
C GLU A 351 64.87 68.79 -24.20
N ALA A 352 63.71 69.43 -24.30
CA ALA A 352 63.60 70.89 -24.48
C ALA A 352 64.24 71.67 -23.31
N ARG A 353 64.08 71.21 -22.07
CA ARG A 353 64.73 71.83 -20.89
C ARG A 353 66.23 71.63 -20.88
N LYS A 354 66.72 70.48 -21.36
CA LYS A 354 68.15 70.22 -21.51
C LYS A 354 68.75 71.12 -22.60
N GLU A 355 68.08 71.23 -23.74
CA GLU A 355 68.47 72.14 -24.83
C GLU A 355 68.47 73.60 -24.36
N LEU A 356 67.45 74.03 -23.61
CA LEU A 356 67.42 75.34 -22.96
C LEU A 356 68.61 75.54 -22.02
N GLN A 357 68.95 74.55 -21.19
CA GLN A 357 70.08 74.62 -20.26
C GLN A 357 71.42 74.74 -20.99
N ASP A 358 71.59 74.00 -22.08
CA ASP A 358 72.80 74.04 -22.90
C ASP A 358 72.90 75.38 -23.67
N LEU A 359 71.79 75.88 -24.24
CA LEU A 359 71.71 77.19 -24.86
C LEU A 359 71.98 78.33 -23.88
N ALA A 360 71.46 78.27 -22.65
CA ALA A 360 71.74 79.25 -21.60
C ALA A 360 73.22 79.26 -21.20
N ARG A 361 73.86 78.09 -21.11
CA ARG A 361 75.31 77.99 -20.86
C ARG A 361 76.14 78.58 -22.00
N ASP A 362 75.70 78.39 -23.24
CA ASP A 362 76.40 78.92 -24.41
C ASP A 362 76.17 80.43 -24.58
N SER A 363 74.95 80.91 -24.30
CA SER A 363 74.60 82.33 -24.15
C SER A 363 75.48 83.01 -23.10
N ASP A 364 75.60 82.45 -21.89
CA ASP A 364 76.48 82.95 -20.83
C ASP A 364 77.96 82.98 -21.24
N LYS A 365 78.44 81.96 -21.98
CA LYS A 365 79.82 81.93 -22.49
C LYS A 365 80.05 83.02 -23.54
N LEU A 366 79.10 83.20 -24.46
CA LEU A 366 79.17 84.23 -25.49
C LEU A 366 79.05 85.63 -24.89
N ASP A 367 78.23 85.83 -23.86
CA ASP A 367 78.09 87.08 -23.13
C ASP A 367 79.38 87.43 -22.35
N ARG A 368 79.99 86.44 -21.67
CA ARG A 368 81.33 86.62 -21.06
C ARG A 368 82.41 86.93 -22.08
N ARG A 369 82.35 86.31 -23.26
CA ARG A 369 83.28 86.56 -24.37
C ARG A 369 83.07 87.95 -24.98
N ALA A 370 81.81 88.37 -25.18
CA ALA A 370 81.46 89.72 -25.64
C ALA A 370 81.92 90.77 -24.63
N THR A 371 81.71 90.54 -23.34
CA THR A 371 82.19 91.41 -22.25
C THR A 371 83.72 91.48 -22.20
N ALA A 372 84.41 90.34 -22.35
CA ALA A 372 85.87 90.31 -22.37
C ALA A 372 86.44 91.03 -23.60
N LEU A 373 85.88 90.82 -24.79
CA LEU A 373 86.29 91.50 -26.02
C LEU A 373 85.95 93.00 -26.00
N ALA A 374 84.85 93.39 -25.35
CA ALA A 374 84.52 94.79 -25.09
C ALA A 374 85.55 95.44 -24.15
N ASN A 375 85.91 94.77 -23.05
CA ASN A 375 86.96 95.23 -22.15
C ASN A 375 88.34 95.28 -22.84
N ASP A 376 88.65 94.34 -23.75
CA ASP A 376 89.87 94.36 -24.56
C ASP A 376 89.87 95.51 -25.57
N ALA A 377 88.70 95.86 -26.13
CA ALA A 377 88.52 97.05 -26.95
C ALA A 377 88.73 98.33 -26.13
N ASP A 378 88.12 98.44 -24.94
CA ASP A 378 88.30 99.57 -24.02
C ASP A 378 89.76 99.68 -23.53
N ALA A 379 90.43 98.55 -23.24
CA ALA A 379 91.84 98.53 -22.85
C ALA A 379 92.79 98.88 -24.02
N ALA A 380 92.40 98.57 -25.26
CA ALA A 380 93.08 99.07 -26.45
C ALA A 380 92.91 100.59 -26.57
N ASP A 381 91.73 101.13 -26.27
CA ASP A 381 91.45 102.57 -26.25
C ASP A 381 92.21 103.32 -25.12
N ASP A 382 92.42 102.69 -23.96
CA ASP A 382 93.24 103.25 -22.90
C ASP A 382 94.74 103.24 -23.24
N LYS A 383 95.23 102.23 -23.99
CA LYS A 383 96.58 102.23 -24.58
C LYS A 383 96.75 103.33 -25.64
N VAL A 384 95.69 103.70 -26.35
CA VAL A 384 95.66 104.81 -27.32
C VAL A 384 95.80 106.18 -26.61
N ARG A 385 95.37 106.33 -25.35
CA ARG A 385 95.55 107.58 -24.58
C ARG A 385 96.98 107.84 -24.08
N GLN A 386 97.84 106.82 -24.01
CA GLN A 386 99.19 106.96 -23.40
C GLN A 386 100.37 107.01 -24.39
N LEU A 387 100.21 106.65 -25.66
CA LEU A 387 101.36 106.55 -26.59
C LEU A 387 101.12 107.29 -27.91
N LEU A 388 101.58 108.54 -27.98
CA LEU A 388 101.83 109.23 -29.25
C LEU A 388 103.24 108.90 -29.76
N LYS A 389 103.30 108.44 -31.03
CA LYS A 389 104.46 108.33 -31.95
C LYS A 389 104.97 106.91 -32.34
N ALA A 390 104.08 105.94 -32.53
CA ALA A 390 104.32 104.82 -33.46
C ALA A 390 102.96 104.28 -33.97
N LEU A 391 102.51 104.75 -35.13
CA LEU A 391 101.13 104.58 -35.60
C LEU A 391 101.13 104.07 -37.04
N GLU A 392 100.97 102.75 -37.21
CA GLU A 392 100.26 102.16 -38.36
C GLU A 392 99.82 100.70 -38.07
N ASP A 393 100.54 99.96 -37.22
CA ASP A 393 100.15 98.59 -36.82
C ASP A 393 99.11 98.53 -35.69
N ALA A 394 99.02 99.57 -34.86
CA ALA A 394 98.06 99.67 -33.75
C ALA A 394 96.63 100.00 -34.20
N LYS A 395 96.46 100.72 -35.32
CA LYS A 395 95.14 101.12 -35.83
C LYS A 395 94.37 99.94 -36.44
N ARG A 396 95.06 99.07 -37.18
CA ARG A 396 94.50 97.79 -37.64
C ARG A 396 94.19 96.84 -36.48
N ALA A 397 94.86 96.96 -35.33
CA ALA A 397 94.56 96.16 -34.15
C ALA A 397 93.28 96.64 -33.43
N ALA A 398 93.07 97.96 -33.32
CA ALA A 398 91.84 98.54 -32.76
C ALA A 398 90.60 98.26 -33.63
N ASP A 399 90.70 98.47 -34.95
CA ASP A 399 89.58 98.19 -35.86
C ASP A 399 89.23 96.69 -35.90
N ARG A 400 90.23 95.80 -35.81
CA ARG A 400 90.00 94.35 -35.65
C ARG A 400 89.36 93.98 -34.32
N ALA A 401 89.71 94.69 -33.23
CA ALA A 401 89.12 94.46 -31.92
C ALA A 401 87.66 94.96 -31.86
N HIS A 402 87.34 96.13 -32.43
CA HIS A 402 85.97 96.62 -32.53
C HIS A 402 85.10 95.75 -33.45
N GLN A 403 85.59 95.35 -34.63
CA GLN A 403 84.83 94.44 -35.50
C GLN A 403 84.61 93.08 -34.84
N ALA A 404 85.60 92.56 -34.11
CA ALA A 404 85.45 91.32 -33.34
C ALA A 404 84.48 91.48 -32.16
N ALA A 405 84.46 92.62 -31.48
CA ALA A 405 83.55 92.93 -30.39
C ALA A 405 82.10 93.12 -30.88
N GLU A 406 81.90 93.83 -31.99
CA GLU A 406 80.57 94.04 -32.59
C GLU A 406 80.01 92.73 -33.17
N GLN A 407 80.86 91.91 -33.79
CA GLN A 407 80.49 90.57 -34.22
C GLN A 407 80.16 89.65 -33.03
N ALA A 408 80.95 89.69 -31.96
CA ALA A 408 80.68 88.91 -30.75
C ALA A 408 79.42 89.38 -30.01
N ALA A 409 79.11 90.68 -30.02
CA ALA A 409 77.88 91.24 -29.46
C ALA A 409 76.65 90.81 -30.27
N SER A 410 76.71 90.87 -31.61
CA SER A 410 75.65 90.37 -32.49
C SER A 410 75.41 88.86 -32.33
N GLU A 411 76.48 88.08 -32.19
CA GLU A 411 76.40 86.64 -31.90
C GLU A 411 75.79 86.36 -30.50
N ALA A 412 76.09 87.19 -29.49
CA ALA A 412 75.50 87.09 -28.16
C ALA A 412 74.00 87.47 -28.14
N ASP A 413 73.60 88.50 -28.88
CA ASP A 413 72.20 88.91 -29.00
C ASP A 413 71.36 87.87 -29.75
N GLN A 414 71.90 87.29 -30.82
CA GLN A 414 71.26 86.16 -31.52
C GLN A 414 71.18 84.90 -30.65
N ALA A 415 72.17 84.65 -29.79
CA ALA A 415 72.12 83.55 -28.83
C ALA A 415 71.04 83.77 -27.75
N LYS A 416 70.86 85.01 -27.27
CA LYS A 416 69.79 85.39 -26.34
C LYS A 416 68.40 85.27 -26.95
N GLU A 417 68.21 85.64 -28.23
CA GLU A 417 66.94 85.40 -28.92
C GLU A 417 66.62 83.91 -29.04
N ARG A 418 67.60 83.08 -29.41
CA ARG A 418 67.43 81.62 -29.47
C ARG A 418 67.15 81.00 -28.11
N GLU A 419 67.80 81.47 -27.05
CA GLU A 419 67.52 81.06 -25.67
C GLU A 419 66.09 81.42 -25.27
N LYS A 420 65.62 82.62 -25.62
CA LYS A 420 64.25 83.08 -25.35
C LYS A 420 63.20 82.29 -26.11
N ASP A 421 63.43 81.97 -27.38
CA ASP A 421 62.52 81.14 -28.18
C ASP A 421 62.49 79.69 -27.66
N ALA A 422 63.64 79.12 -27.30
CA ALA A 422 63.72 77.81 -26.64
C ALA A 422 63.02 77.82 -25.27
N ALA A 423 63.06 78.93 -24.53
CA ALA A 423 62.35 79.08 -23.26
C ALA A 423 60.83 79.08 -23.48
N LEU A 424 60.34 79.79 -24.50
CA LEU A 424 58.92 79.80 -24.86
C LEU A 424 58.44 78.41 -25.31
N GLU A 425 59.25 77.66 -26.05
CA GLU A 425 58.93 76.30 -26.49
C GLU A 425 58.91 75.31 -25.29
N ALA A 426 59.91 75.35 -24.42
CA ALA A 426 59.95 74.53 -23.21
C ALA A 426 58.76 74.82 -22.27
N ASP A 427 58.38 76.09 -22.12
CA ASP A 427 57.27 76.53 -21.29
C ASP A 427 55.90 76.17 -21.91
N ALA A 428 55.79 76.20 -23.25
CA ALA A 428 54.61 75.71 -23.96
C ALA A 428 54.42 74.20 -23.80
N ILE A 429 55.49 73.40 -23.94
CA ILE A 429 55.45 71.95 -23.70
C ILE A 429 55.12 71.65 -22.23
N GLY A 430 55.68 72.43 -21.30
CA GLY A 430 55.37 72.33 -19.87
C GLY A 430 53.90 72.56 -19.52
N ARG A 431 53.17 73.39 -20.29
CA ARG A 431 51.71 73.60 -20.12
C ARG A 431 50.86 72.45 -20.64
N ASP A 432 51.40 71.60 -21.51
CA ASP A 432 50.68 70.47 -22.07
C ASP A 432 50.78 69.21 -21.20
N ILE A 433 51.77 69.13 -20.29
CA ILE A 433 51.90 68.03 -19.32
C ILE A 433 50.67 67.91 -18.41
N PRO A 434 50.17 68.97 -17.73
CA PRO A 434 48.99 68.86 -16.89
C PRO A 434 47.74 68.37 -17.64
N LYS A 435 47.58 68.76 -18.92
CA LYS A 435 46.46 68.30 -19.76
C LYS A 435 46.59 66.82 -20.10
N ALA A 436 47.80 66.36 -20.42
CA ALA A 436 48.07 64.95 -20.66
C ALA A 436 47.90 64.11 -19.37
N GLU A 437 48.31 64.62 -18.21
CA GLU A 437 48.08 63.99 -16.90
C GLU A 437 46.59 63.94 -16.54
N ASP A 438 45.82 64.99 -16.83
CA ASP A 438 44.36 64.99 -16.71
C ASP A 438 43.72 63.91 -17.62
N ALA A 439 44.20 63.78 -18.87
CA ALA A 439 43.69 62.79 -19.81
C ALA A 439 43.96 61.34 -19.36
N VAL A 440 45.15 61.06 -18.79
CA VAL A 440 45.45 59.77 -18.17
C VAL A 440 44.57 59.53 -16.95
N ARG A 441 44.35 60.55 -16.08
CA ARG A 441 43.44 60.44 -14.93
C ARG A 441 42.00 60.14 -15.33
N VAL A 442 41.52 60.70 -16.44
CA VAL A 442 40.19 60.36 -16.99
C VAL A 442 40.16 58.92 -17.50
N ALA A 443 41.21 58.47 -18.20
CA ALA A 443 41.31 57.09 -18.66
C ALA A 443 41.36 56.08 -17.48
N ASP A 444 42.06 56.41 -16.40
CA ASP A 444 42.07 55.62 -15.16
C ASP A 444 40.67 55.48 -14.54
N ARG A 445 39.92 56.59 -14.47
CA ARG A 445 38.53 56.56 -14.00
C ARG A 445 37.64 55.70 -14.90
N ASN A 446 37.85 55.76 -16.22
CA ASN A 446 37.10 54.93 -17.17
C ASN A 446 37.43 53.44 -17.02
N VAL A 447 38.70 53.07 -16.80
CA VAL A 447 39.08 51.69 -16.49
C VAL A 447 38.46 51.23 -15.17
N ALA A 448 38.50 52.07 -14.12
CA ALA A 448 37.88 51.76 -12.84
C ALA A 448 36.35 51.58 -12.94
N ALA A 449 35.67 52.40 -13.75
CA ALA A 449 34.24 52.27 -14.02
C ALA A 449 33.94 50.96 -14.78
N ALA A 450 34.76 50.59 -15.76
CA ALA A 450 34.62 49.32 -16.49
C ALA A 450 34.86 48.10 -15.58
N ASP A 451 35.81 48.18 -14.65
CA ASP A 451 36.04 47.15 -13.63
C ASP A 451 34.85 47.01 -12.67
N GLN A 452 34.26 48.13 -12.26
CA GLN A 452 33.06 48.13 -11.42
C GLN A 452 31.87 47.49 -12.14
N ALA A 453 31.62 47.84 -13.41
CA ALA A 453 30.55 47.24 -14.22
C ALA A 453 30.72 45.72 -14.38
N LEU A 454 31.96 45.25 -14.59
CA LEU A 454 32.25 43.81 -14.65
C LEU A 454 32.00 43.08 -13.33
N ARG A 455 32.25 43.73 -12.19
CA ARG A 455 31.94 43.16 -10.87
C ARG A 455 30.44 43.06 -10.62
N GLU A 456 29.69 44.07 -11.02
CA GLU A 456 28.22 44.09 -10.91
C GLU A 456 27.60 42.98 -11.77
N LEU A 457 28.04 42.85 -13.03
CA LEU A 457 27.61 41.77 -13.93
C LEU A 457 28.04 40.39 -13.42
N ASP A 458 29.22 40.23 -12.82
CA ASP A 458 29.65 38.98 -12.18
C ASP A 458 28.76 38.62 -10.97
N SER A 459 28.39 39.60 -10.13
CA SER A 459 27.45 39.36 -9.03
C SER A 459 26.06 38.98 -9.54
N ALA A 460 25.56 39.69 -10.57
CA ALA A 460 24.27 39.39 -11.18
C ALA A 460 24.27 37.99 -11.81
N GLY A 461 25.38 37.61 -12.46
CA GLY A 461 25.57 36.27 -13.02
C GLY A 461 25.55 35.18 -11.95
N LYS A 462 26.19 35.40 -10.79
CA LYS A 462 26.15 34.46 -9.65
C LYS A 462 24.75 34.33 -9.06
N ASP A 463 24.02 35.43 -8.94
CA ASP A 463 22.67 35.42 -8.38
C ASP A 463 21.67 34.72 -9.33
N VAL A 464 21.74 35.00 -10.64
CA VAL A 464 20.95 34.28 -11.64
C VAL A 464 21.35 32.80 -11.71
N GLY A 465 22.64 32.49 -11.55
CA GLY A 465 23.16 31.13 -11.37
C GLY A 465 22.47 30.39 -10.24
N ARG A 466 22.47 30.96 -9.04
CA ARG A 466 21.79 30.37 -7.87
C ARG A 466 20.29 30.18 -8.11
N GLN A 467 19.63 31.18 -8.70
CA GLN A 467 18.20 31.07 -9.01
C GLN A 467 17.91 29.98 -10.04
N ALA A 468 18.79 29.77 -11.04
CA ALA A 468 18.66 28.69 -12.00
C ALA A 468 18.86 27.31 -11.35
N ASP A 469 19.83 27.18 -10.44
CA ASP A 469 20.04 25.95 -9.67
C ASP A 469 18.82 25.62 -8.77
N GLU A 470 18.26 26.64 -8.11
CA GLU A 470 17.02 26.50 -7.33
C GLU A 470 15.84 26.06 -8.21
N ALA A 471 15.71 26.63 -9.42
CA ALA A 471 14.69 26.26 -10.38
C ALA A 471 14.85 24.82 -10.88
N ALA A 472 16.09 24.39 -11.14
CA ALA A 472 16.40 23.01 -11.52
C ALA A 472 16.02 22.04 -10.40
N SER A 473 16.32 22.38 -9.14
CA SER A 473 15.93 21.59 -7.99
C SER A 473 14.40 21.48 -7.85
N ARG A 474 13.66 22.56 -8.13
CA ARG A 474 12.18 22.55 -8.15
C ARG A 474 11.61 21.68 -9.27
N ARG A 475 12.24 21.70 -10.46
CA ARG A 475 11.88 20.80 -11.57
C ARG A 475 12.09 19.34 -11.17
N ASP A 476 13.26 18.99 -10.64
CA ASP A 476 13.56 17.62 -10.17
C ASP A 476 12.62 17.17 -9.05
N ALA A 477 12.22 18.07 -8.15
CA ALA A 477 11.22 17.79 -7.12
C ALA A 477 9.83 17.54 -7.74
N SER A 478 9.43 18.33 -8.74
CA SER A 478 8.16 18.17 -9.44
C SER A 478 8.12 16.88 -10.27
N GLU A 479 9.22 16.51 -10.93
CA GLU A 479 9.35 15.23 -11.65
C GLU A 479 9.23 14.02 -10.71
N ARG A 480 9.84 14.10 -9.52
CA ARG A 480 9.66 13.08 -8.47
C ARG A 480 8.21 13.00 -8.00
N ALA A 481 7.55 14.14 -7.79
CA ALA A 481 6.13 14.17 -7.42
C ALA A 481 5.23 13.51 -8.50
N VAL A 482 5.54 13.69 -9.79
CA VAL A 482 4.85 12.97 -10.88
C VAL A 482 5.08 11.47 -10.81
N ALA A 483 6.31 11.02 -10.53
CA ALA A 483 6.60 9.60 -10.39
C ALA A 483 5.83 8.96 -9.23
N GLU A 484 5.80 9.62 -8.06
CA GLU A 484 5.02 9.19 -6.90
C GLU A 484 3.51 9.19 -7.18
N ALA A 485 3.00 10.20 -7.89
CA ALA A 485 1.59 10.24 -8.30
C ALA A 485 1.23 9.09 -9.25
N ARG A 486 2.11 8.75 -10.20
CA ARG A 486 1.91 7.60 -11.10
C ARG A 486 1.96 6.26 -10.36
N GLU A 487 2.82 6.13 -9.36
CA GLU A 487 2.85 4.95 -8.51
C GLU A 487 1.53 4.79 -7.73
N ARG A 488 1.00 5.91 -7.19
CA ARG A 488 -0.34 5.93 -6.56
C ARG A 488 -1.44 5.49 -7.53
N VAL A 489 -1.45 5.98 -8.77
CA VAL A 489 -2.39 5.53 -9.82
C VAL A 489 -2.27 4.02 -10.05
N SER A 490 -1.05 3.50 -10.19
CA SER A 490 -0.80 2.05 -10.37
C SER A 490 -1.34 1.23 -9.19
N GLN A 491 -1.16 1.72 -7.96
CA GLN A 491 -1.72 1.08 -6.77
C GLN A 491 -3.26 1.10 -6.78
N ARG A 492 -3.88 2.24 -7.07
CA ARG A 492 -5.35 2.35 -7.15
C ARG A 492 -5.94 1.52 -8.28
N ALA A 493 -5.25 1.39 -9.41
CA ALA A 493 -5.68 0.52 -10.50
C ALA A 493 -5.74 -0.96 -10.06
N ARG A 494 -4.74 -1.43 -9.31
CA ARG A 494 -4.77 -2.79 -8.73
C ARG A 494 -5.91 -2.98 -7.74
N GLU A 495 -6.22 -1.96 -6.94
CA GLU A 495 -7.37 -2.00 -6.02
C GLU A 495 -8.71 -2.09 -6.77
N VAL A 496 -8.85 -1.34 -7.88
CA VAL A 496 -10.02 -1.44 -8.77
C VAL A 496 -10.13 -2.84 -9.36
N ASP A 497 -9.04 -3.41 -9.87
CA ASP A 497 -9.05 -4.76 -10.44
C ASP A 497 -9.41 -5.83 -9.39
N ALA A 498 -8.89 -5.71 -8.17
CA ALA A 498 -9.24 -6.59 -7.05
C ALA A 498 -10.72 -6.47 -6.68
N ALA A 499 -11.26 -5.24 -6.60
CA ALA A 499 -12.68 -5.01 -6.33
C ALA A 499 -13.58 -5.55 -7.45
N ARG A 500 -13.19 -5.39 -8.72
CA ARG A 500 -13.90 -5.98 -9.87
C ARG A 500 -13.94 -7.51 -9.80
N SER A 501 -12.81 -8.14 -9.46
CA SER A 501 -12.77 -9.59 -9.27
C SER A 501 -13.70 -10.03 -8.14
N ALA A 502 -13.72 -9.31 -7.02
CA ALA A 502 -14.59 -9.62 -5.89
C ALA A 502 -16.07 -9.55 -6.25
N VAL A 503 -16.49 -8.54 -7.05
CA VAL A 503 -17.87 -8.46 -7.58
C VAL A 503 -18.17 -9.66 -8.48
N ALA A 504 -17.27 -9.97 -9.43
CA ALA A 504 -17.46 -11.10 -10.34
C ALA A 504 -17.51 -12.47 -9.63
N ASP A 505 -16.79 -12.63 -8.52
CA ASP A 505 -16.84 -13.82 -7.68
C ASP A 505 -18.18 -13.94 -6.95
N LYS A 506 -18.71 -12.81 -6.44
CA LYS A 506 -20.02 -12.76 -5.78
C LYS A 506 -21.17 -13.02 -6.74
N ASP A 507 -21.15 -12.45 -7.95
CA ASP A 507 -22.14 -12.74 -8.99
C ASP A 507 -22.15 -14.21 -9.40
N ARG A 508 -20.97 -14.83 -9.49
CA ARG A 508 -20.84 -16.27 -9.75
C ARG A 508 -21.44 -17.10 -8.62
N ALA A 509 -21.18 -16.73 -7.37
CA ALA A 509 -21.75 -17.41 -6.21
C ALA A 509 -23.28 -17.30 -6.16
N ILE A 510 -23.84 -16.12 -6.46
CA ILE A 510 -25.29 -15.91 -6.56
C ILE A 510 -25.89 -16.84 -7.62
N LYS A 511 -25.35 -16.82 -8.85
CA LYS A 511 -25.82 -17.67 -9.94
C LYS A 511 -25.76 -19.16 -9.60
N GLN A 512 -24.72 -19.59 -8.88
CA GLN A 512 -24.60 -20.97 -8.43
C GLN A 512 -25.72 -21.32 -7.43
N LYS A 513 -25.94 -20.48 -6.41
CA LYS A 513 -27.00 -20.73 -5.41
C LYS A 513 -28.40 -20.66 -6.03
N GLU A 514 -28.65 -19.78 -6.99
CA GLU A 514 -29.90 -19.73 -7.76
C GLU A 514 -30.12 -21.01 -8.55
N ALA A 515 -29.08 -21.54 -9.20
CA ALA A 515 -29.16 -22.81 -9.93
C ALA A 515 -29.42 -24.01 -8.98
N GLU A 516 -28.82 -24.00 -7.79
CA GLU A 516 -29.07 -24.99 -6.74
C GLU A 516 -30.52 -24.93 -6.23
N LEU A 517 -31.07 -23.73 -6.03
CA LEU A 517 -32.46 -23.51 -5.64
C LEU A 517 -33.43 -24.01 -6.73
N ASP A 518 -33.17 -23.69 -8.00
CA ASP A 518 -33.99 -24.15 -9.12
C ASP A 518 -33.98 -25.68 -9.26
N GLU A 519 -32.82 -26.30 -9.07
CA GLU A 519 -32.69 -27.76 -9.07
C GLU A 519 -33.42 -28.40 -7.88
N HIS A 520 -33.32 -27.82 -6.68
CA HIS A 520 -34.08 -28.28 -5.51
C HIS A 520 -35.58 -28.21 -5.75
N ARG A 521 -36.08 -27.11 -6.35
CA ARG A 521 -37.50 -26.97 -6.72
C ARG A 521 -37.95 -28.03 -7.72
N ARG A 522 -37.18 -28.29 -8.78
CA ARG A 522 -37.49 -29.35 -9.76
C ARG A 522 -37.55 -30.72 -9.11
N GLN A 523 -36.58 -31.03 -8.25
CA GLN A 523 -36.57 -32.29 -7.50
C GLN A 523 -37.79 -32.39 -6.57
N ARG A 524 -38.14 -31.30 -5.88
CA ARG A 524 -39.32 -31.28 -5.00
C ARG A 524 -40.62 -31.41 -5.77
N GLU A 525 -40.74 -30.84 -6.96
CA GLU A 525 -41.94 -30.99 -7.78
C GLU A 525 -42.16 -32.46 -8.17
N LEU A 526 -41.09 -33.15 -8.61
CA LEU A 526 -41.14 -34.58 -8.92
C LEU A 526 -41.53 -35.43 -7.70
N ILE A 527 -40.93 -35.14 -6.53
CA ILE A 527 -41.27 -35.85 -5.29
C ILE A 527 -42.73 -35.57 -4.89
N THR A 528 -43.19 -34.32 -5.02
CA THR A 528 -44.57 -33.91 -4.70
C THR A 528 -45.61 -34.68 -5.51
N GLN A 529 -45.34 -34.90 -6.81
CA GLN A 529 -46.21 -35.71 -7.67
C GLN A 529 -46.26 -37.19 -7.21
N HIS A 530 -45.12 -37.73 -6.78
CA HIS A 530 -45.06 -39.09 -6.26
C HIS A 530 -45.77 -39.23 -4.91
N GLU A 531 -45.53 -38.31 -3.97
CA GLU A 531 -46.19 -38.25 -2.66
C GLU A 531 -47.71 -38.21 -2.79
N ARG A 532 -48.23 -37.41 -3.73
CA ARG A 532 -49.69 -37.36 -4.00
C ARG A 532 -50.23 -38.75 -4.33
N THR A 533 -49.53 -39.49 -5.19
CA THR A 533 -49.94 -40.85 -5.57
C THR A 533 -49.91 -41.81 -4.38
N LEU A 534 -48.89 -41.70 -3.52
CA LEU A 534 -48.77 -42.52 -2.32
C LEU A 534 -49.88 -42.23 -1.29
N ILE A 535 -50.21 -40.96 -1.07
CA ILE A 535 -51.28 -40.57 -0.16
C ILE A 535 -52.64 -41.06 -0.68
N GLU A 536 -52.93 -40.91 -1.98
CA GLU A 536 -54.16 -41.43 -2.58
C GLU A 536 -54.29 -42.96 -2.40
N GLN A 537 -53.18 -43.70 -2.51
CA GLN A 537 -53.14 -45.14 -2.25
C GLN A 537 -53.37 -45.48 -0.77
N GLU A 538 -52.74 -44.75 0.16
CA GLU A 538 -52.93 -44.94 1.60
C GLU A 538 -54.39 -44.73 2.02
N LEU A 539 -55.00 -43.63 1.57
CA LEU A 539 -56.41 -43.33 1.85
C LEU A 539 -57.33 -44.45 1.35
N ARG A 540 -57.11 -44.93 0.12
CA ARG A 540 -57.87 -46.03 -0.46
C ARG A 540 -57.71 -47.34 0.32
N LEU A 541 -56.48 -47.70 0.71
CA LEU A 541 -56.22 -48.91 1.49
C LEU A 541 -56.84 -48.82 2.89
N ARG A 542 -56.85 -47.62 3.50
CA ARG A 542 -57.49 -47.38 4.77
C ARG A 542 -58.99 -47.59 4.70
N GLU A 543 -59.66 -47.02 3.70
CA GLU A 543 -61.09 -47.21 3.48
C GLU A 543 -61.45 -48.69 3.28
N GLN A 544 -60.63 -49.43 2.51
CA GLN A 544 -60.80 -50.88 2.34
C GLN A 544 -60.65 -51.64 3.66
N ARG A 545 -59.65 -51.27 4.48
CA ARG A 545 -59.43 -51.86 5.80
C ARG A 545 -60.59 -51.60 6.74
N ASP A 546 -61.09 -50.36 6.80
CA ASP A 546 -62.23 -50.00 7.65
C ASP A 546 -63.49 -50.78 7.22
N SER A 547 -63.72 -50.96 5.92
CA SER A 547 -64.83 -51.80 5.39
C SER A 547 -64.71 -53.27 5.81
N LEU A 548 -63.49 -53.81 5.78
CA LEU A 548 -63.21 -55.17 6.23
C LEU A 548 -63.39 -55.32 7.75
N GLU A 549 -62.89 -54.38 8.55
CA GLU A 549 -63.03 -54.36 10.01
C GLU A 549 -64.51 -54.26 10.43
N GLN A 550 -65.31 -53.45 9.74
CA GLN A 550 -66.77 -53.39 9.93
C GLN A 550 -67.44 -54.73 9.62
N ARG A 551 -67.06 -55.38 8.50
CA ARG A 551 -67.60 -56.69 8.12
C ARG A 551 -67.20 -57.78 9.12
N GLU A 552 -65.95 -57.78 9.57
CA GLU A 552 -65.46 -58.69 10.61
C GLU A 552 -66.20 -58.49 11.92
N THR A 553 -66.36 -57.24 12.37
CA THR A 553 -67.11 -56.92 13.59
C THR A 553 -68.56 -57.39 13.50
N LYS A 554 -69.20 -57.19 12.35
CA LYS A 554 -70.56 -57.68 12.09
C LYS A 554 -70.60 -59.21 12.16
N LEU A 555 -69.68 -59.91 11.48
CA LEU A 555 -69.59 -61.38 11.50
C LEU A 555 -69.30 -61.91 12.91
N MET A 556 -68.43 -61.25 13.68
CA MET A 556 -68.12 -61.61 15.07
C MET A 556 -69.35 -61.40 15.97
N SER A 557 -70.12 -60.33 15.77
CA SER A 557 -71.37 -60.09 16.49
C SER A 557 -72.44 -61.13 16.12
N GLU A 558 -72.57 -61.48 14.85
CA GLU A 558 -73.48 -62.52 14.37
C GLU A 558 -73.08 -63.91 14.89
N ALA A 559 -71.78 -64.22 14.89
CA ALA A 559 -71.24 -65.45 15.47
C ALA A 559 -71.47 -65.50 16.99
N SER A 560 -71.25 -64.40 17.71
CA SER A 560 -71.52 -64.29 19.14
C SER A 560 -73.00 -64.46 19.47
N ASN A 561 -73.88 -63.85 18.67
CA ASN A 561 -75.33 -64.00 18.77
C ASN A 561 -75.77 -65.44 18.46
N TYR A 562 -75.19 -66.07 17.44
CA TYR A 562 -75.47 -67.46 17.08
C TYR A 562 -75.03 -68.43 18.18
N LEU A 563 -73.82 -68.28 18.73
CA LEU A 563 -73.33 -69.08 19.85
C LEU A 563 -74.14 -68.84 21.13
N GLY A 564 -74.54 -67.59 21.40
CA GLY A 564 -75.44 -67.23 22.50
C GLY A 564 -76.80 -67.92 22.38
N ASN A 565 -77.42 -67.86 21.20
CA ASN A 565 -78.68 -68.54 20.90
C ASN A 565 -78.56 -70.07 20.99
N MET A 566 -77.43 -70.64 20.57
CA MET A 566 -77.18 -72.07 20.70
C MET A 566 -77.05 -72.51 22.17
N ARG A 567 -76.39 -71.70 23.00
CA ARG A 567 -76.29 -71.92 24.45
C ARG A 567 -77.68 -71.83 25.13
N ILE A 568 -78.52 -70.88 24.73
CA ILE A 568 -79.90 -70.75 25.23
C ILE A 568 -80.75 -71.95 24.81
N ASN A 569 -80.65 -72.41 23.56
CA ASN A 569 -81.40 -73.57 23.06
C ASN A 569 -80.95 -74.91 23.70
N LEU A 570 -79.68 -75.05 24.06
CA LEU A 570 -79.18 -76.19 24.84
C LEU A 570 -79.70 -76.15 26.29
N ALA A 571 -79.76 -74.97 26.90
CA ALA A 571 -80.31 -74.79 28.25
C ALA A 571 -81.82 -75.05 28.31
N THR A 572 -82.61 -74.66 27.30
CA THR A 572 -84.05 -74.98 27.26
C THR A 572 -84.34 -76.46 27.01
N ARG A 573 -83.50 -77.17 26.23
CA ARG A 573 -83.61 -78.63 26.07
C ARG A 573 -83.33 -79.41 27.36
N SER A 574 -82.51 -78.89 28.27
CA SER A 574 -82.27 -79.52 29.57
C SER A 574 -83.41 -79.35 30.60
N TYR A 575 -84.38 -78.45 30.36
CA TYR A 575 -85.53 -78.24 31.25
C TYR A 575 -86.83 -78.88 30.76
N SER A 576 -86.84 -79.57 29.61
CA SER A 576 -88.01 -80.30 29.11
C SER A 576 -87.90 -81.80 29.44
N ARG A 577 -87.91 -82.15 30.73
CA ARG A 577 -88.17 -83.53 31.18
C ARG A 577 -89.56 -83.55 31.81
N ASP A 578 -90.55 -83.89 30.99
CA ASP A 578 -91.94 -84.10 31.37
C ASP A 578 -92.03 -85.28 32.37
N PRO A 579 -92.59 -85.13 33.59
CA PRO A 579 -92.72 -86.22 34.56
C PRO A 579 -94.02 -87.02 34.38
N SER A 580 -94.58 -87.09 33.18
CA SER A 580 -95.87 -87.73 32.90
C SER A 580 -95.79 -88.73 31.74
N ASN A 581 -95.15 -89.89 31.95
CA ASN A 581 -95.60 -91.16 31.36
C ASN A 581 -94.87 -92.36 31.99
N PHE A 582 -95.69 -93.24 32.56
CA PHE A 582 -95.37 -94.61 32.94
C PHE A 582 -95.26 -95.52 31.72
#